data_AF-W7YKD0-F1
#
_entry.id   AF-W7YKD0-F1
#
_cell.length_a   1.000
_cell.length_b   1.000
_cell.length_c   1.000
_cell.angle_alpha   90.00
_cell.angle_beta   90.00
_cell.angle_gamma   90.00
#
_symmetry.space_group_name_H-M   'P 1'
#
loop_
_entity.id
_entity.type
_entity.pdbx_description
1 polymer ?
#
loop_
_entity_poly.entity_id
_entity_poly.type
_entity_poly.pdbx_seq_one_letter_code
_entity_poly.pdbx_strand_id
1 'polypeptide(L)'
;MSAWYGLQLYAEYAYADTVDEERLEARFRFCTGGEARDFLNLGSFDETPGVEPGNGRESNPSKFLLWQDVLIGLYDANIAGIPLENHYRKLAESLEGSVERNLHYQSMFEWYRELAQILSQKCTLGLRLKAAYDQNQRSNLEQLKEDLQSLIPQMDKLRRLHQKLWFEDFKPFGWEVIDMRYGSILVRLQSTVERLEDYLEGKVMLLPELEVERLPFDDEWGFSDGTLGRGIYHRIVSPNCLFNPV
;
A
#
# COMPACT_ATOMS: atom_id res chain seq x y z
N MET A 1 7.31 13.39 8.46
CA MET A 1 8.48 13.85 7.68
C MET A 1 8.24 13.88 6.19
N SER A 2 7.41 13.02 5.59
CA SER A 2 7.15 13.07 4.13
C SER A 2 6.59 14.42 3.64
N ALA A 3 5.94 15.20 4.49
CA ALA A 3 5.37 16.51 4.16
C ALA A 3 6.39 17.69 4.14
N TRP A 4 7.70 17.44 4.29
CA TRP A 4 8.69 18.52 4.35
C TRP A 4 8.63 19.46 3.13
N TYR A 5 8.40 18.92 1.93
CA TYR A 5 8.33 19.74 0.72
C TYR A 5 7.14 20.72 0.78
N GLY A 6 5.97 20.25 1.24
CA GLY A 6 4.78 21.10 1.42
C GLY A 6 5.01 22.20 2.46
N LEU A 7 5.73 21.90 3.55
CA LEU A 7 6.09 22.90 4.56
C LEU A 7 7.06 23.96 4.00
N GLN A 8 8.06 23.54 3.21
CA GLN A 8 8.96 24.47 2.54
C GLN A 8 8.20 25.35 1.53
N LEU A 9 7.33 24.75 0.71
CA LEU A 9 6.50 25.47 -0.25
C LEU A 9 5.62 26.53 0.45
N TYR A 10 4.98 26.16 1.55
CA TYR A 10 4.19 27.09 2.37
C TYR A 10 5.06 28.24 2.91
N ALA A 11 6.28 27.93 3.36
CA ALA A 11 7.23 28.94 3.81
C ALA A 11 7.64 29.89 2.67
N GLU A 12 7.92 29.40 1.46
CA GLU A 12 8.26 30.28 0.33
C GLU A 12 7.13 31.26 0.01
N TYR A 13 5.87 30.81 -0.01
CA TYR A 13 4.71 31.69 -0.19
C TYR A 13 4.51 32.70 0.94
N ALA A 14 4.98 32.40 2.15
CA ALA A 14 4.90 33.33 3.28
C ALA A 14 5.92 34.49 3.19
N TYR A 15 6.98 34.33 2.39
CA TYR A 15 8.08 35.31 2.29
C TYR A 15 8.31 35.86 0.86
N ALA A 16 7.51 35.44 -0.12
CA ALA A 16 7.58 35.93 -1.50
C ALA A 16 6.20 35.96 -2.16
N ASP A 17 5.95 36.99 -2.99
CA ASP A 17 4.69 37.12 -3.75
C ASP A 17 4.53 36.04 -4.82
N THR A 18 5.64 35.51 -5.32
CA THR A 18 5.70 34.42 -6.31
C THR A 18 6.80 33.43 -5.92
N VAL A 19 6.52 32.13 -6.08
CA VAL A 19 7.50 31.08 -5.79
C VAL A 19 8.15 30.62 -7.09
N ASP A 20 9.48 30.70 -7.12
CA ASP A 20 10.32 30.13 -8.16
C ASP A 20 10.71 28.68 -7.78
N GLU A 21 10.52 27.74 -8.71
CA GLU A 21 10.69 26.30 -8.45
C GLU A 21 12.15 25.94 -8.17
N GLU A 22 13.10 26.47 -8.95
CA GLU A 22 14.53 26.19 -8.75
C GLU A 22 15.00 26.71 -7.39
N ARG A 23 14.57 27.91 -7.00
CA ARG A 23 14.85 28.49 -5.69
C ARG A 23 14.22 27.66 -4.56
N LEU A 24 12.98 27.18 -4.74
CA LEU A 24 12.32 26.32 -3.78
C LEU A 24 13.08 25.00 -3.58
N GLU A 25 13.47 24.32 -4.66
CA GLU A 25 14.25 23.08 -4.60
C GLU A 25 15.61 23.31 -3.91
N ALA A 26 16.30 24.40 -4.25
CA ALA A 26 17.58 24.75 -3.63
C ALA A 26 17.43 25.02 -2.12
N ARG A 27 16.38 25.74 -1.72
CA ARG A 27 16.09 26.01 -0.30
C ARG A 27 15.65 24.76 0.44
N PHE A 28 14.85 23.91 -0.18
CA PHE A 28 14.48 22.61 0.39
C PHE A 28 15.72 21.78 0.71
N ARG A 29 16.65 21.64 -0.24
CA ARG A 29 17.92 20.92 -0.03
C ARG A 29 18.74 21.55 1.09
N PHE A 30 18.84 22.89 1.11
CA PHE A 30 19.58 23.60 2.16
C PHE A 30 18.98 23.41 3.56
N CYS A 31 17.66 23.50 3.69
CA CYS A 31 16.97 23.46 4.97
C CYS A 31 16.79 22.04 5.53
N THR A 32 16.63 21.05 4.67
CA THR A 32 16.25 19.67 5.06
C THR A 32 17.35 18.64 4.81
N GLY A 33 18.28 18.92 3.88
CA GLY A 33 19.23 17.92 3.40
C GLY A 33 18.60 16.85 2.49
N GLY A 34 17.34 17.02 2.07
CA GLY A 34 16.63 16.12 1.17
C GLY A 34 16.60 16.62 -0.28
N GLU A 35 16.31 15.72 -1.20
CA GLU A 35 16.07 16.02 -2.61
C GLU A 35 14.58 16.24 -2.88
N ALA A 36 14.24 17.46 -3.28
CA ALA A 36 12.85 17.92 -3.43
C ALA A 36 11.99 17.00 -4.31
N ARG A 37 12.52 16.59 -5.47
CA ARG A 37 11.81 15.73 -6.43
C ARG A 37 11.57 14.33 -5.90
N ASP A 38 12.47 13.81 -5.08
CA ASP A 38 12.32 12.48 -4.48
C ASP A 38 11.21 12.50 -3.42
N PHE A 39 11.10 13.60 -2.65
CA PHE A 39 10.00 13.82 -1.72
C PHE A 39 8.65 13.98 -2.43
N LEU A 40 8.61 14.73 -3.53
CA LEU A 40 7.40 14.87 -4.34
C LEU A 40 6.95 13.53 -4.94
N ASN A 41 7.90 12.71 -5.40
CA ASN A 41 7.61 11.39 -5.96
C ASN A 41 6.94 10.43 -4.96
N LEU A 42 7.00 10.69 -3.65
CA LEU A 42 6.22 9.93 -2.67
C LEU A 42 4.70 10.08 -2.87
N GLY A 43 4.23 11.15 -3.53
CA GLY A 43 2.83 11.30 -3.94
C GLY A 43 2.36 10.18 -4.89
N SER A 44 3.27 9.62 -5.68
CA SER A 44 3.01 8.51 -6.61
C SER A 44 2.50 7.24 -5.92
N PHE A 45 2.59 7.11 -4.59
CA PHE A 45 1.95 6.01 -3.88
C PHE A 45 0.43 6.01 -4.01
N ASP A 46 -0.16 7.20 -4.09
CA ASP A 46 -1.60 7.41 -4.09
C ASP A 46 -2.11 8.11 -5.36
N GLU A 47 -1.24 8.78 -6.11
CA GLU A 47 -1.48 9.26 -7.49
C GLU A 47 -1.31 8.13 -8.52
N THR A 48 -2.06 7.04 -8.35
CA THR A 48 -2.01 5.86 -9.23
C THR A 48 -2.84 6.06 -10.49
N PRO A 49 -2.64 5.25 -11.56
CA PRO A 49 -3.61 5.15 -12.65
C PRO A 49 -5.03 4.91 -12.11
N GLY A 50 -6.00 5.64 -12.65
CA GLY A 50 -7.40 5.61 -12.17
C GLY A 50 -7.74 6.63 -11.07
N VAL A 51 -6.75 7.31 -10.49
CA VAL A 51 -6.95 8.48 -9.62
C VAL A 51 -6.84 9.76 -10.44
N GLU A 52 -7.67 10.76 -10.14
CA GLU A 52 -7.61 12.06 -10.79
C GLU A 52 -6.25 12.76 -10.55
N PRO A 53 -5.73 13.55 -11.50
CA PRO A 53 -4.47 14.26 -11.33
C PRO A 53 -4.44 15.12 -10.04
N GLY A 54 -3.37 14.99 -9.26
CA GLY A 54 -3.20 15.68 -7.98
C GLY A 54 -4.00 15.08 -6.83
N ASN A 55 -4.74 13.98 -7.05
CA ASN A 55 -5.47 13.23 -6.02
C ASN A 55 -6.32 14.12 -5.09
N GLY A 56 -7.05 15.08 -5.66
CA GLY A 56 -7.84 16.07 -4.90
C GLY A 56 -8.95 15.47 -4.04
N ARG A 57 -9.40 14.25 -4.38
CA ARG A 57 -10.37 13.44 -3.63
C ARG A 57 -9.75 12.54 -2.56
N GLU A 58 -8.46 12.64 -2.29
CA GLU A 58 -7.79 11.91 -1.18
C GLU A 58 -7.91 10.38 -1.28
N SER A 59 -7.84 9.84 -2.50
CA SER A 59 -7.71 8.40 -2.72
C SER A 59 -6.46 7.87 -2.01
N ASN A 60 -6.52 6.69 -1.37
CA ASN A 60 -5.36 6.12 -0.67
C ASN A 60 -5.05 4.67 -1.03
N PRO A 61 -4.83 4.37 -2.34
CA PRO A 61 -4.55 3.01 -2.81
C PRO A 61 -3.37 2.36 -2.11
N SER A 62 -2.28 3.07 -1.82
CA SER A 62 -1.16 2.47 -1.09
C SER A 62 -1.57 1.88 0.26
N LYS A 63 -2.49 2.55 0.95
CA LYS A 63 -3.02 2.13 2.25
C LYS A 63 -3.95 0.93 2.11
N PHE A 64 -4.98 1.02 1.28
CA PHE A 64 -5.95 -0.08 1.21
C PHE A 64 -5.36 -1.32 0.54
N LEU A 65 -4.47 -1.17 -0.44
CA LEU A 65 -3.78 -2.29 -1.09
C LEU A 65 -2.83 -3.01 -0.13
N LEU A 66 -2.16 -2.27 0.75
CA LEU A 66 -1.30 -2.88 1.77
C LEU A 66 -2.14 -3.72 2.75
N TRP A 67 -3.22 -3.16 3.27
CA TRP A 67 -3.95 -3.74 4.40
C TRP A 67 -5.08 -4.70 4.02
N GLN A 68 -5.66 -4.61 2.82
CA GLN A 68 -6.78 -5.47 2.45
C GLN A 68 -6.40 -6.95 2.48
N ASP A 69 -7.35 -7.78 2.89
CA ASP A 69 -7.24 -9.23 2.87
C ASP A 69 -7.31 -9.75 1.43
N VAL A 70 -6.42 -10.67 1.07
CA VAL A 70 -6.31 -11.20 -0.31
C VAL A 70 -7.39 -12.24 -0.65
N LEU A 71 -7.98 -12.92 0.35
CA LEU A 71 -9.09 -13.85 0.12
C LEU A 71 -10.45 -13.13 0.09
N ILE A 72 -10.60 -12.05 0.84
CA ILE A 72 -11.85 -11.28 0.90
C ILE A 72 -11.91 -10.18 -0.16
N GLY A 73 -10.77 -9.54 -0.48
CA GLY A 73 -10.63 -8.67 -1.64
C GLY A 73 -11.63 -7.52 -1.71
N LEU A 74 -11.86 -6.80 -0.60
CA LEU A 74 -12.89 -5.76 -0.54
C LEU A 74 -12.70 -4.68 -1.63
N TYR A 75 -11.46 -4.28 -1.92
CA TYR A 75 -11.17 -3.26 -2.92
C TYR A 75 -10.88 -3.83 -4.32
N ASP A 76 -10.99 -5.17 -4.51
CA ASP A 76 -10.65 -5.82 -5.79
C ASP A 76 -11.43 -5.22 -6.96
N ALA A 77 -12.74 -4.99 -6.78
CA ALA A 77 -13.59 -4.42 -7.82
C ALA A 77 -13.18 -2.97 -8.18
N ASN A 78 -12.70 -2.18 -7.22
CA ASN A 78 -12.29 -0.80 -7.44
C ASN A 78 -11.03 -0.70 -8.31
N ILE A 79 -10.18 -1.72 -8.26
CA ILE A 79 -8.89 -1.73 -8.95
C ILE A 79 -8.87 -2.61 -10.21
N ALA A 80 -10.01 -3.23 -10.56
CA ALA A 80 -10.11 -4.15 -11.68
C ALA A 80 -9.74 -3.46 -13.01
N GLY A 81 -8.81 -4.07 -13.76
CA GLY A 81 -8.34 -3.54 -15.04
C GLY A 81 -7.32 -2.40 -14.95
N ILE A 82 -6.95 -1.96 -13.74
CA ILE A 82 -5.97 -0.89 -13.54
C ILE A 82 -4.55 -1.49 -13.46
N PRO A 83 -3.55 -0.94 -14.19
CA PRO A 83 -2.20 -1.51 -14.25
C PRO A 83 -1.34 -1.16 -13.03
N LEU A 84 -1.84 -1.43 -11.82
CA LEU A 84 -1.21 -1.05 -10.55
C LEU A 84 0.12 -1.78 -10.29
N GLU A 85 0.26 -3.04 -10.73
CA GLU A 85 1.51 -3.80 -10.57
C GLU A 85 2.68 -3.07 -11.26
N ASN A 86 2.47 -2.62 -12.50
CA ASN A 86 3.48 -1.92 -13.29
C ASN A 86 3.76 -0.52 -12.71
N HIS A 87 2.72 0.17 -12.22
CA HIS A 87 2.87 1.45 -11.54
C HIS A 87 3.81 1.34 -10.33
N TYR A 88 3.51 0.43 -9.40
CA TYR A 88 4.32 0.26 -8.20
C TYR A 88 5.71 -0.32 -8.47
N ARG A 89 5.87 -1.15 -9.51
CA ARG A 89 7.20 -1.62 -9.95
C ARG A 89 8.10 -0.46 -10.38
N LYS A 90 7.58 0.43 -11.24
CA LYS A 90 8.31 1.64 -11.67
C LYS A 90 8.58 2.59 -10.52
N LEU A 91 7.64 2.70 -9.58
CA LEU A 91 7.86 3.50 -8.37
C LEU A 91 9.01 2.92 -7.53
N ALA A 92 9.03 1.61 -7.30
CA ALA A 92 10.12 0.94 -6.59
C ALA A 92 11.49 1.19 -7.26
N GLU A 93 11.56 1.06 -8.59
CA GLU A 93 12.77 1.36 -9.39
C GLU A 93 13.22 2.83 -9.21
N SER A 94 12.28 3.79 -9.25
CA SER A 94 12.59 5.21 -9.08
C SER A 94 13.10 5.54 -7.67
N LEU A 95 12.65 4.79 -6.66
CA LEU A 95 13.03 4.98 -5.27
C LEU A 95 14.41 4.41 -4.95
N GLU A 96 14.93 3.46 -5.72
CA GLU A 96 16.29 2.92 -5.51
C GLU A 96 17.34 4.05 -5.54
N GLY A 97 17.31 4.91 -6.56
CA GLY A 97 18.19 6.08 -6.63
C GLY A 97 17.88 7.14 -5.57
N SER A 98 16.64 7.20 -5.06
CA SER A 98 16.24 8.15 -4.02
C SER A 98 16.89 7.80 -2.68
N VAL A 99 17.07 6.51 -2.37
CA VAL A 99 17.78 6.04 -1.16
C VAL A 99 19.22 6.56 -1.12
N GLU A 100 19.93 6.51 -2.25
CA GLU A 100 21.33 6.95 -2.34
C GLU A 100 21.47 8.48 -2.25
N ARG A 101 20.52 9.22 -2.80
CA ARG A 101 20.54 10.69 -2.80
C ARG A 101 20.11 11.31 -1.47
N ASN A 102 19.28 10.62 -0.69
CA ASN A 102 18.69 11.13 0.54
C ASN A 102 19.29 10.46 1.78
N LEU A 103 20.61 10.53 1.96
CA LEU A 103 21.32 9.85 3.06
C LEU A 103 20.79 10.21 4.46
N HIS A 104 20.35 11.46 4.67
CA HIS A 104 19.74 11.88 5.93
C HIS A 104 18.39 11.19 6.20
N TYR A 105 17.69 10.79 5.14
CA TYR A 105 16.38 10.14 5.18
C TYR A 105 16.44 8.69 4.68
N GLN A 106 17.61 8.05 4.73
CA GLN A 106 17.86 6.76 4.09
C GLN A 106 16.85 5.70 4.54
N SER A 107 16.60 5.56 5.85
CA SER A 107 15.66 4.56 6.39
C SER A 107 14.20 4.83 5.98
N MET A 108 13.82 6.09 5.78
CA MET A 108 12.51 6.45 5.25
C MET A 108 12.36 6.00 3.79
N PHE A 109 13.34 6.31 2.93
CA PHE A 109 13.30 5.91 1.52
C PHE A 109 13.48 4.40 1.32
N GLU A 110 14.26 3.72 2.17
CA GLU A 110 14.34 2.25 2.20
C GLU A 110 12.99 1.61 2.48
N TRP A 111 12.24 2.17 3.45
CA TRP A 111 10.89 1.71 3.75
C TRP A 111 9.92 1.95 2.60
N TYR A 112 9.92 3.15 2.00
CA TYR A 112 9.07 3.45 0.84
C TYR A 112 9.40 2.55 -0.35
N ARG A 113 10.68 2.33 -0.67
CA ARG A 113 11.05 1.41 -1.75
C ARG A 113 10.52 0.00 -1.49
N GLU A 114 10.70 -0.52 -0.27
CA GLU A 114 10.17 -1.85 0.10
C GLU A 114 8.64 -1.88 0.01
N LEU A 115 7.95 -0.81 0.42
CA LEU A 115 6.50 -0.69 0.30
C LEU A 115 6.07 -0.76 -1.16
N ALA A 116 6.70 0.00 -2.06
CA ALA A 116 6.40 -0.03 -3.49
C ALA A 116 6.64 -1.44 -4.08
N GLN A 117 7.74 -2.10 -3.69
CA GLN A 117 8.04 -3.47 -4.14
C GLN A 117 6.94 -4.45 -3.70
N ILE A 118 6.51 -4.39 -2.45
CA ILE A 118 5.42 -5.22 -1.91
C ILE A 118 4.10 -4.91 -2.61
N LEU A 119 3.76 -3.65 -2.82
CA LEU A 119 2.53 -3.26 -3.50
C LEU A 119 2.53 -3.77 -4.94
N SER A 120 3.68 -3.76 -5.63
CA SER A 120 3.79 -4.31 -7.00
C SER A 120 3.48 -5.81 -7.08
N GLN A 121 3.69 -6.56 -5.99
CA GLN A 121 3.41 -7.99 -5.91
C GLN A 121 1.99 -8.26 -5.39
N LYS A 122 1.56 -7.49 -4.38
CA LYS A 122 0.34 -7.74 -3.62
C LYS A 122 -0.92 -7.14 -4.25
N CYS A 123 -0.82 -5.99 -4.94
CA CYS A 123 -1.97 -5.15 -5.27
C CYS A 123 -3.10 -5.89 -6.02
N THR A 124 -2.78 -6.85 -6.87
CA THR A 124 -3.73 -7.63 -7.68
C THR A 124 -3.89 -9.08 -7.23
N LEU A 125 -3.27 -9.51 -6.11
CA LEU A 125 -3.31 -10.91 -5.70
C LEU A 125 -4.75 -11.42 -5.49
N GLY A 126 -5.63 -10.62 -4.88
CA GLY A 126 -7.03 -10.98 -4.68
C GLY A 126 -7.78 -11.20 -6.00
N LEU A 127 -7.60 -10.29 -6.97
CA LEU A 127 -8.12 -10.44 -8.33
C LEU A 127 -7.60 -11.70 -9.03
N ARG A 128 -6.29 -11.96 -8.96
CA ARG A 128 -5.68 -13.15 -9.58
C ARG A 128 -6.19 -14.44 -8.94
N LEU A 129 -6.34 -14.47 -7.62
CA LEU A 129 -6.89 -15.61 -6.88
C LEU A 129 -8.35 -15.87 -7.27
N LYS A 130 -9.20 -14.83 -7.26
CA LYS A 130 -10.61 -14.94 -7.64
C LYS A 130 -10.76 -15.46 -9.07
N ALA A 131 -10.01 -14.87 -10.02
CA ALA A 131 -10.07 -15.27 -11.43
C ALA A 131 -9.61 -16.72 -11.64
N ALA A 132 -8.52 -17.14 -10.99
CA ALA A 132 -8.01 -18.50 -11.09
C ALA A 132 -8.99 -19.51 -10.48
N TYR A 133 -9.62 -19.17 -9.35
CA TYR A 133 -10.64 -19.99 -8.71
C TYR A 133 -11.88 -20.16 -9.58
N ASP A 134 -12.46 -19.06 -10.07
CA ASP A 134 -13.67 -19.07 -10.90
C ASP A 134 -13.49 -19.84 -12.22
N GLN A 135 -12.27 -19.80 -12.77
CA GLN A 135 -11.90 -20.51 -14.00
C GLN A 135 -11.39 -21.93 -13.74
N ASN A 136 -11.40 -22.39 -12.48
CA ASN A 136 -10.88 -23.68 -12.04
C ASN A 136 -9.42 -23.95 -12.49
N GLN A 137 -8.59 -22.91 -12.52
CA GLN A 137 -7.19 -22.95 -12.92
C GLN A 137 -6.30 -23.37 -11.76
N ARG A 138 -6.33 -24.65 -11.41
CA ARG A 138 -5.58 -25.21 -10.26
C ARG A 138 -4.07 -24.93 -10.32
N SER A 139 -3.45 -24.96 -11.51
CA SER A 139 -2.03 -24.63 -11.68
C SER A 139 -1.72 -23.17 -11.32
N ASN A 140 -2.63 -22.25 -11.66
CA ASN A 140 -2.46 -20.83 -11.34
C ASN A 140 -2.66 -20.59 -9.84
N LEU A 141 -3.58 -21.33 -9.19
CA LEU A 141 -3.73 -21.29 -7.74
C LEU A 141 -2.49 -21.82 -7.00
N GLU A 142 -1.84 -22.86 -7.52
CA GLU A 142 -0.57 -23.37 -6.97
C GLU A 142 0.53 -22.29 -7.08
N GLN A 143 0.67 -21.64 -8.24
CA GLN A 143 1.65 -20.56 -8.41
C GLN A 143 1.35 -19.36 -7.48
N LEU A 144 0.09 -18.97 -7.35
CA LEU A 144 -0.31 -17.87 -6.47
C LEU A 144 -0.07 -18.18 -4.99
N LYS A 145 -0.20 -19.45 -4.60
CA LYS A 145 0.17 -19.92 -3.27
C LYS A 145 1.68 -19.75 -3.04
N GLU A 146 2.53 -20.11 -4.00
CA GLU A 146 3.98 -19.88 -3.92
C GLU A 146 4.32 -18.38 -3.86
N ASP A 147 3.66 -17.54 -4.67
CA ASP A 147 3.79 -16.08 -4.63
C ASP A 147 3.51 -15.56 -3.21
N LEU A 148 2.42 -16.01 -2.58
CA LEU A 148 2.05 -15.65 -1.20
C LEU A 148 3.10 -16.10 -0.19
N GLN A 149 3.59 -17.34 -0.29
CA GLN A 149 4.64 -17.87 0.58
C GLN A 149 5.92 -17.01 0.50
N SER A 150 6.26 -16.54 -0.70
CA SER A 150 7.41 -15.66 -0.93
C SER A 150 7.17 -14.21 -0.44
N LEU A 151 5.92 -13.74 -0.43
CA LEU A 151 5.55 -12.39 -0.01
C LEU A 151 5.57 -12.23 1.53
N ILE A 152 5.22 -13.27 2.29
CA ILE A 152 5.18 -13.25 3.76
C ILE A 152 6.48 -12.76 4.40
N PRO A 153 7.68 -13.30 4.09
CA PRO A 153 8.92 -12.80 4.67
C PRO A 153 9.26 -11.36 4.22
N GLN A 154 8.86 -10.94 3.02
CA GLN A 154 9.02 -9.56 2.56
C GLN A 154 8.14 -8.60 3.37
N MET A 155 6.89 -8.99 3.66
CA MET A 155 5.99 -8.24 4.54
C MET A 155 6.55 -8.08 5.97
N ASP A 156 7.18 -9.12 6.53
CA ASP A 156 7.85 -9.00 7.84
C ASP A 156 9.07 -8.08 7.78
N LYS A 157 9.84 -8.11 6.69
CA LYS A 157 10.92 -7.16 6.45
C LYS A 157 10.40 -5.72 6.41
N LEU A 158 9.31 -5.45 5.69
CA LEU A 158 8.67 -4.13 5.66
C LEU A 158 8.24 -3.67 7.06
N ARG A 159 7.64 -4.56 7.85
CA ARG A 159 7.27 -4.29 9.26
C ARG A 159 8.47 -3.87 10.09
N ARG A 160 9.60 -4.57 9.97
CA ARG A 160 10.85 -4.25 10.71
C ARG A 160 11.46 -2.92 10.26
N LEU A 161 11.44 -2.62 8.96
CA LEU A 161 11.87 -1.31 8.45
C LEU A 161 11.00 -0.19 9.00
N HIS A 162 9.68 -0.38 9.03
CA HIS A 162 8.76 0.60 9.61
C HIS A 162 8.99 0.78 11.11
N GLN A 163 9.28 -0.31 11.84
CA GLN A 163 9.60 -0.23 13.27
C GLN A 163 10.84 0.61 13.53
N LYS A 164 11.91 0.35 12.76
CA LYS A 164 13.16 1.10 12.84
C LYS A 164 12.89 2.58 12.61
N LEU A 165 12.21 2.92 11.51
CA LEU A 165 11.82 4.29 11.17
C LEU A 165 10.97 4.94 12.28
N TRP A 166 10.00 4.20 12.84
CA TRP A 166 9.18 4.72 13.92
C TRP A 166 10.00 5.10 15.16
N PHE A 167 10.94 4.24 15.58
CA PHE A 167 11.77 4.51 16.76
C PHE A 167 12.88 5.54 16.52
N GLU A 168 13.18 5.89 15.27
CA GLU A 168 14.05 7.02 14.93
C GLU A 168 13.36 8.36 15.22
N ASP A 169 12.06 8.48 14.95
CA ASP A 169 11.35 9.77 14.96
C ASP A 169 10.31 9.93 16.07
N PHE A 170 9.85 8.83 16.65
CA PHE A 170 8.76 8.83 17.62
C PHE A 170 9.11 8.04 18.88
N LYS A 171 8.38 8.36 19.96
CA LYS A 171 8.40 7.52 21.17
C LYS A 171 7.77 6.16 20.85
N PRO A 172 8.07 5.12 21.65
CA PRO A 172 7.57 3.78 21.38
C PRO A 172 6.03 3.63 21.36
N PHE A 173 5.31 4.47 22.08
CA PHE A 173 3.84 4.43 22.17
C PHE A 173 3.18 4.69 20.81
N GLY A 174 2.20 3.86 20.45
CA GLY A 174 1.51 3.88 19.15
C GLY A 174 2.08 2.87 18.16
N TRP A 175 3.34 2.44 18.32
CA TRP A 175 3.92 1.37 17.50
C TRP A 175 3.18 0.05 17.70
N GLU A 176 2.76 -0.26 18.93
CA GLU A 176 2.02 -1.49 19.24
C GLU A 176 0.74 -1.62 18.39
N VAL A 177 0.10 -0.50 18.05
CA VAL A 177 -1.07 -0.49 17.16
C VAL A 177 -0.68 -0.88 15.74
N ILE A 178 0.41 -0.31 15.21
CA ILE A 178 0.89 -0.61 13.85
C ILE A 178 1.41 -2.06 13.77
N ASP A 179 2.10 -2.52 14.80
CA ASP A 179 2.61 -3.89 14.89
C ASP A 179 1.46 -4.92 14.89
N MET A 180 0.37 -4.65 15.63
CA MET A 180 -0.86 -5.46 15.56
C MET A 180 -1.44 -5.50 14.14
N ARG A 181 -1.40 -4.39 13.38
CA ARG A 181 -1.90 -4.36 12.00
C ARG A 181 -1.06 -5.22 11.06
N TYR A 182 0.27 -5.13 11.17
CA TYR A 182 1.17 -6.01 10.42
C TYR A 182 1.01 -7.47 10.82
N GLY A 183 0.90 -7.76 12.12
CA GLY A 183 0.65 -9.11 12.63
C GLY A 183 -0.63 -9.71 12.02
N SER A 184 -1.70 -8.91 11.95
CA SER A 184 -2.96 -9.33 11.34
C SER A 184 -2.79 -9.70 9.86
N ILE A 185 -2.22 -8.82 9.03
CA ILE A 185 -2.08 -9.13 7.59
C ILE A 185 -1.11 -10.29 7.34
N LEU A 186 -0.03 -10.42 8.13
CA LEU A 186 0.89 -11.56 8.03
C LEU A 186 0.18 -12.89 8.31
N VAL A 187 -0.59 -12.97 9.40
CA VAL A 187 -1.39 -14.16 9.72
C VAL A 187 -2.44 -14.44 8.64
N ARG A 188 -3.07 -13.40 8.08
CA ARG A 188 -4.05 -13.57 7.01
C ARG A 188 -3.45 -14.08 5.71
N LEU A 189 -2.23 -13.67 5.36
CA LEU A 189 -1.48 -14.26 4.23
C LEU A 189 -1.16 -15.74 4.48
N GLN A 190 -0.74 -16.10 5.70
CA GLN A 190 -0.50 -17.50 6.09
C GLN A 190 -1.77 -18.34 6.01
N SER A 191 -2.87 -17.87 6.59
CA SER A 191 -4.17 -18.55 6.49
C SER A 191 -4.64 -18.68 5.03
N THR A 192 -4.30 -17.72 4.17
CA THR A 192 -4.62 -17.84 2.74
C THR A 192 -3.87 -19.00 2.09
N VAL A 193 -2.58 -19.14 2.38
CA VAL A 193 -1.77 -20.27 1.91
C VAL A 193 -2.39 -21.59 2.37
N GLU A 194 -2.69 -21.73 3.67
CA GLU A 194 -3.32 -22.94 4.23
C GLU A 194 -4.66 -23.27 3.57
N ARG A 195 -5.52 -22.26 3.35
CA ARG A 195 -6.82 -22.44 2.66
C ARG A 195 -6.64 -22.91 1.22
N LEU A 196 -5.68 -22.35 0.50
CA LEU A 196 -5.36 -22.78 -0.87
C LEU A 196 -4.83 -24.22 -0.87
N GLU A 197 -3.94 -24.58 0.06
CA GLU A 197 -3.43 -25.95 0.20
C GLU A 197 -4.56 -26.95 0.43
N ASP A 198 -5.47 -26.69 1.38
CA ASP A 198 -6.59 -27.58 1.66
C ASP A 198 -7.50 -27.79 0.44
N TYR A 199 -7.71 -26.74 -0.37
CA TYR A 199 -8.47 -26.83 -1.62
C TYR A 199 -7.71 -27.58 -2.73
N LEU A 200 -6.40 -27.35 -2.84
CA LEU A 200 -5.54 -27.96 -3.85
C LEU A 200 -5.29 -29.46 -3.58
N GLU A 201 -5.31 -29.86 -2.31
CA GLU A 201 -5.24 -31.26 -1.87
C GLU A 201 -6.62 -31.96 -1.84
N GLY A 202 -7.71 -31.21 -2.01
CA GLY A 202 -9.07 -31.75 -2.02
C GLY A 202 -9.62 -32.08 -0.64
N LYS A 203 -9.01 -31.56 0.45
CA LYS A 203 -9.58 -31.63 1.81
C LYS A 203 -10.84 -30.80 1.95
N VAL A 204 -10.93 -29.70 1.20
CA VAL A 204 -12.16 -28.92 1.03
C VAL A 204 -12.53 -28.84 -0.44
N MET A 205 -13.84 -28.86 -0.72
CA MET A 205 -14.34 -28.85 -2.10
C MET A 205 -14.47 -27.45 -2.68
N LEU A 206 -14.60 -26.44 -1.82
CA LEU A 206 -14.89 -25.05 -2.20
C LEU A 206 -14.17 -24.09 -1.24
N LEU A 207 -13.93 -22.88 -1.71
CA LEU A 207 -13.45 -21.75 -0.92
C LEU A 207 -14.57 -20.69 -0.87
N PRO A 208 -15.46 -20.72 0.14
CA PRO A 208 -16.58 -19.78 0.23
C PRO A 208 -16.18 -18.31 0.13
N GLU A 209 -14.98 -17.95 0.59
CA GLU A 209 -14.40 -16.60 0.48
C GLU A 209 -14.23 -16.12 -0.97
N LEU A 210 -13.99 -17.06 -1.90
CA LEU A 210 -13.83 -16.82 -3.33
C LEU A 210 -15.10 -17.11 -4.15
N GLU A 211 -16.14 -17.71 -3.55
CA GLU A 211 -17.45 -17.85 -4.19
C GLU A 211 -18.21 -16.52 -4.26
N VAL A 212 -17.94 -15.61 -3.32
CA VAL A 212 -18.65 -14.33 -3.22
C VAL A 212 -18.21 -13.38 -4.33
N GLU A 213 -19.17 -12.79 -5.03
CA GLU A 213 -18.93 -11.74 -6.03
C GLU A 213 -18.23 -10.53 -5.39
N ARG A 214 -17.20 -10.00 -6.08
CA ARG A 214 -16.51 -8.78 -5.67
C ARG A 214 -17.32 -7.57 -6.11
N LEU A 215 -17.83 -6.81 -5.15
CA LEU A 215 -18.58 -5.58 -5.41
C LEU A 215 -17.67 -4.36 -5.23
N PRO A 216 -17.92 -3.25 -5.96
CA PRO A 216 -17.26 -1.98 -5.69
C PRO A 216 -17.42 -1.62 -4.21
N PHE A 217 -16.30 -1.36 -3.56
CA PHE A 217 -16.27 -0.89 -2.19
C PHE A 217 -16.47 0.61 -2.17
N ASP A 218 -17.55 1.00 -1.50
CA ASP A 218 -17.88 2.37 -1.17
C ASP A 218 -17.80 2.54 0.34
N ASP A 219 -17.06 3.55 0.80
CA ASP A 219 -17.02 3.91 2.21
C ASP A 219 -18.11 4.93 2.56
N GLU A 220 -18.02 5.63 3.69
CA GLU A 220 -19.03 6.63 4.05
C GLU A 220 -19.09 7.83 3.08
N TRP A 221 -18.13 7.97 2.17
CA TRP A 221 -17.92 9.17 1.36
C TRP A 221 -18.25 9.00 -0.13
N GLY A 222 -18.81 7.86 -0.54
CA GLY A 222 -19.19 7.62 -1.93
C GLY A 222 -18.05 7.09 -2.80
N PHE A 223 -18.36 6.17 -3.71
CA PHE A 223 -17.52 5.85 -4.87
C PHE A 223 -17.77 6.94 -5.92
N SER A 224 -16.80 7.84 -6.08
CA SER A 224 -16.89 8.92 -7.07
C SER A 224 -15.88 8.71 -8.18
N ASP A 225 -16.23 9.15 -9.39
CA ASP A 225 -15.29 9.14 -10.51
C ASP A 225 -13.99 9.86 -10.13
N GLY A 226 -12.85 9.25 -10.42
CA GLY A 226 -11.52 9.79 -10.11
C GLY A 226 -10.93 9.38 -8.76
N THR A 227 -11.55 8.46 -8.02
CA THR A 227 -10.95 7.80 -6.85
C THR A 227 -11.03 6.27 -6.95
N LEU A 228 -10.04 5.58 -6.37
CA LEU A 228 -10.07 4.13 -6.19
C LEU A 228 -10.57 3.72 -4.81
N GLY A 229 -10.84 4.68 -3.95
CA GLY A 229 -11.31 4.50 -2.60
C GLY A 229 -10.43 5.16 -1.56
N ARG A 230 -11.07 5.41 -0.42
CA ARG A 230 -10.45 5.85 0.82
C ARG A 230 -11.05 5.01 1.93
N GLY A 231 -10.25 4.66 2.93
CA GLY A 231 -10.74 3.81 3.99
C GLY A 231 -10.01 3.98 5.32
N ILE A 232 -10.74 3.73 6.39
CA ILE A 232 -10.20 3.52 7.74
C ILE A 232 -9.84 2.05 7.93
N TYR A 233 -8.76 1.77 8.67
CA TYR A 233 -8.14 0.44 8.72
C TYR A 233 -9.12 -0.70 8.96
N HIS A 234 -10.01 -0.59 9.95
CA HIS A 234 -10.92 -1.67 10.31
C HIS A 234 -11.95 -2.00 9.21
N ARG A 235 -12.26 -1.05 8.32
CA ARG A 235 -13.13 -1.28 7.15
C ARG A 235 -12.37 -1.78 5.92
N ILE A 236 -11.07 -1.58 5.89
CA ILE A 236 -10.21 -2.10 4.82
C ILE A 236 -9.98 -3.60 5.01
N VAL A 237 -9.76 -4.03 6.25
CA VAL A 237 -9.28 -5.40 6.52
C VAL A 237 -10.39 -6.43 6.65
N SER A 238 -11.62 -6.03 6.99
CA SER A 238 -12.73 -6.96 7.11
C SER A 238 -14.08 -6.27 6.95
N PRO A 239 -15.08 -6.94 6.33
CA PRO A 239 -16.47 -6.49 6.39
C PRO A 239 -17.13 -6.82 7.73
N ASN A 240 -16.47 -7.60 8.60
CA ASN A 240 -17.00 -8.01 9.90
C ASN A 240 -16.73 -6.98 11.00
N CYS A 241 -17.53 -7.05 12.07
CA CYS A 241 -17.33 -6.22 13.25
C CYS A 241 -16.03 -6.60 13.98
N LEU A 242 -15.05 -5.69 13.98
CA LEU A 242 -13.80 -5.84 14.73
C LEU A 242 -13.87 -5.25 16.13
N PHE A 243 -14.75 -4.27 16.35
CA PHE A 243 -14.96 -3.61 17.62
C PHE A 243 -16.44 -3.71 17.95
N ASN A 244 -16.83 -4.77 18.66
CA ASN A 244 -18.16 -4.81 19.25
C ASN A 244 -18.06 -4.15 20.64
N PRO A 245 -18.84 -3.10 20.94
CA PRO A 245 -19.01 -2.67 22.32
C PRO A 245 -19.78 -3.80 23.03
N VAL A 246 -19.06 -4.66 23.74
CA VAL A 246 -19.67 -5.56 24.74
C VAL A 246 -20.09 -4.71 25.93
#